data_AF-M1EKR4-F1
#
_entry.id   AF-M1EKR4-F1
#
_cell.length_a   1.000
_cell.length_b   1.000
_cell.length_c   1.000
_cell.angle_alpha   90.00
_cell.angle_beta   90.00
_cell.angle_gamma   90.00
#
_symmetry.space_group_name_H-M   'P 1'
#
loop_
_entity.id
_entity.type
_entity.pdbx_description
1 polymer ?
#
loop_
_entity_poly.entity_id
_entity_poly.type
_entity_poly.pdbx_seq_one_letter_code
_entity_poly.pdbx_strand_id
1 'polypeptide(L)'
;GETGSGKTTQLPQYLYEGGIGRQGVIAVTQPRRVAAISLATRVSDEKRTELGKLVGYTVRFDNVSSEDTRIKFLTDGMLLREAISDSLL
;
A
#
# COMPACT_ATOMS: atom_id res chain seq x y z
N GLY A 1 -18.03 0.10 8.99
CA GLY A 1 -17.66 -1.28 9.37
C GLY A 1 -16.55 -1.22 10.40
N GLU A 2 -16.54 -2.16 11.35
CA GLU A 2 -15.76 -2.03 12.59
C GLU A 2 -14.26 -2.28 12.43
N THR A 3 -13.45 -1.66 13.30
CA THR A 3 -12.02 -1.95 13.45
C THR A 3 -11.82 -3.44 13.73
N GLY A 4 -10.81 -4.06 13.14
CA GLY A 4 -10.54 -5.49 13.29
C GLY A 4 -11.26 -6.40 12.29
N SER A 5 -12.22 -5.88 11.51
CA SER A 5 -12.92 -6.65 10.47
C SER A 5 -12.10 -6.94 9.19
N GLY A 6 -10.77 -6.72 9.22
CA GLY A 6 -9.86 -7.06 8.13
C GLY A 6 -9.95 -6.18 6.88
N LYS A 7 -10.68 -5.06 6.88
CA LYS A 7 -10.89 -4.26 5.66
C LYS A 7 -9.60 -3.76 5.03
N THR A 8 -8.73 -3.17 5.84
CA THR A 8 -7.47 -2.60 5.39
C THR A 8 -6.45 -3.67 4.96
N THR A 9 -6.63 -4.93 5.37
CA THR A 9 -5.78 -6.04 4.92
C THR A 9 -6.37 -6.75 3.71
N GLN A 10 -7.68 -7.03 3.70
CA GLN A 10 -8.30 -7.91 2.70
C GLN A 10 -8.79 -7.18 1.44
N LEU A 11 -9.39 -5.98 1.56
CA LEU A 11 -9.90 -5.27 0.38
C LEU A 11 -8.81 -5.00 -0.68
N PRO A 12 -7.60 -4.50 -0.32
CA PRO A 12 -6.55 -4.28 -1.32
C PRO A 12 -6.14 -5.56 -2.04
N GLN A 13 -6.14 -6.69 -1.32
CA GLN A 13 -5.82 -8.01 -1.89
C GLN A 13 -6.88 -8.48 -2.87
N TYR A 14 -8.17 -8.33 -2.54
CA TYR A 14 -9.26 -8.68 -3.45
C TYR A 14 -9.32 -7.79 -4.69
N LEU A 15 -9.04 -6.49 -4.55
CA LEU A 15 -8.93 -5.58 -5.70
C LEU A 15 -7.81 -6.04 -6.64
N TYR A 16 -6.63 -6.36 -6.09
CA TYR A 16 -5.50 -6.86 -6.86
C TYR A 16 -5.83 -8.18 -7.59
N GLU A 17 -6.41 -9.15 -6.89
CA GLU A 17 -6.83 -10.44 -7.46
C GLU A 17 -7.91 -10.29 -8.53
N GLY A 18 -8.81 -9.32 -8.36
CA GLY A 18 -9.80 -8.92 -9.36
C GLY A 18 -9.21 -8.24 -10.59
N GLY A 19 -7.89 -8.03 -10.64
CA GLY A 19 -7.19 -7.40 -11.76
C GLY A 19 -7.20 -5.87 -11.73
N ILE A 20 -7.71 -5.26 -10.66
CA ILE A 20 -7.58 -3.82 -10.44
C ILE A 20 -6.12 -3.54 -10.09
N GLY A 21 -5.51 -2.52 -10.71
CA GLY A 21 -4.09 -2.24 -10.54
C GLY A 21 -3.16 -3.08 -11.44
N ARG A 22 -3.67 -3.76 -12.49
CA ARG A 22 -2.77 -4.39 -13.48
C ARG A 22 -1.84 -3.40 -14.20
N GLN A 23 -2.29 -2.16 -14.37
CA GLN A 23 -1.53 -1.07 -15.01
C GLN A 23 -1.14 0.04 -14.02
N GLY A 24 -1.36 -0.14 -12.72
CA GLY A 24 -1.15 0.91 -11.72
C GLY A 24 -0.95 0.35 -10.31
N VAL A 25 -1.00 1.21 -9.31
CA VAL A 25 -0.79 0.83 -7.91
C VAL A 25 -2.08 1.02 -7.11
N ILE A 26 -2.48 0.01 -6.35
CA ILE A 26 -3.51 0.14 -5.32
C ILE A 26 -2.88 0.85 -4.11
N ALA A 27 -3.18 2.13 -3.97
CA ALA A 27 -2.71 2.98 -2.88
C ALA A 27 -3.67 2.88 -1.67
N VAL A 28 -3.14 2.46 -0.52
CA VAL A 28 -3.90 2.34 0.73
C VAL A 28 -3.35 3.34 1.74
N THR A 29 -4.08 4.43 1.97
CA THR A 29 -3.58 5.46 2.89
C THR A 29 -3.84 5.11 4.35
N GLN A 30 -2.93 5.53 5.22
CA GLN A 30 -3.03 5.41 6.67
C GLN A 30 -2.52 6.69 7.35
N PRO A 31 -3.24 7.24 8.35
CA PRO A 31 -2.82 8.49 9.00
C PRO A 31 -1.55 8.34 9.86
N ARG A 32 -1.14 7.10 10.18
CA ARG A 32 -0.01 6.81 11.07
C ARG A 32 1.02 5.94 10.38
N ARG A 33 2.30 6.32 10.49
CA ARG A 33 3.45 5.56 9.94
C ARG A 33 3.44 4.10 10.42
N VAL A 34 3.26 3.88 11.72
CA VAL A 34 3.23 2.54 12.32
C VAL A 34 2.13 1.67 11.74
N ALA A 35 0.97 2.25 11.39
CA ALA A 35 -0.11 1.50 10.75
C ALA A 35 0.25 1.13 9.32
N ALA A 36 0.76 2.07 8.51
CA ALA A 36 1.18 1.79 7.13
C ALA A 36 2.22 0.67 7.06
N ILE A 37 3.25 0.74 7.90
CA ILE A 37 4.33 -0.25 7.95
C ILE A 37 3.78 -1.61 8.39
N SER A 38 3.09 -1.67 9.53
CA SER A 38 2.61 -2.96 10.08
C SER A 38 1.60 -3.66 9.17
N LEU A 39 0.74 -2.90 8.48
CA LEU A 39 -0.19 -3.45 7.51
C LEU A 39 0.52 -3.96 6.26
N ALA A 40 1.50 -3.22 5.73
CA ALA A 40 2.28 -3.68 4.59
C ALA A 40 3.03 -4.97 4.88
N THR A 41 3.72 -5.06 6.03
CA THR A 41 4.40 -6.28 6.49
C THR A 41 3.43 -7.44 6.63
N ARG A 42 2.30 -7.23 7.30
CA ARG A 42 1.29 -8.28 7.46
C ARG A 42 0.75 -8.78 6.11
N VAL A 43 0.44 -7.87 5.19
CA VAL A 43 -0.13 -8.23 3.89
C VAL A 43 0.93 -8.85 2.97
N SER A 44 2.21 -8.46 3.08
CA SER A 44 3.29 -9.17 2.38
C SER A 44 3.44 -10.61 2.85
N ASP A 45 3.33 -10.83 4.16
CA ASP A 45 3.37 -12.18 4.75
C ASP A 45 2.18 -13.03 4.31
N GLU A 46 0.95 -12.47 4.35
CA GLU A 46 -0.27 -13.14 3.87
C GLU A 46 -0.16 -13.53 2.38
N LYS A 47 0.47 -12.67 1.55
CA LYS A 47 0.74 -12.94 0.13
C LYS A 47 2.00 -13.76 -0.15
N ARG A 48 2.75 -14.15 0.89
CA ARG A 48 4.03 -14.88 0.76
C ARG A 48 5.00 -14.20 -0.20
N THR A 49 5.06 -12.87 -0.15
CA THR A 49 6.00 -12.04 -0.92
C THR A 49 6.95 -11.35 0.03
N GLU A 50 8.15 -11.06 -0.45
CA GLU A 50 9.06 -10.15 0.26
C GLU A 50 8.44 -8.74 0.29
N LEU A 51 8.58 -8.06 1.42
CA LEU A 51 8.15 -6.66 1.58
C LEU A 51 8.97 -5.78 0.63
N GLY A 52 8.28 -4.92 -0.12
CA GLY A 52 8.87 -4.10 -1.18
C GLY A 52 8.78 -4.69 -2.57
N LYS A 53 8.40 -5.98 -2.72
CA LYS A 53 8.03 -6.58 -4.02
C LYS A 53 6.56 -6.29 -4.31
N LEU A 54 5.69 -7.30 -4.37
CA LEU A 54 4.27 -7.13 -4.70
C LEU A 54 3.55 -6.17 -3.73
N VAL A 55 3.91 -6.23 -2.44
CA VAL A 55 3.35 -5.40 -1.37
C VAL A 55 4.48 -4.55 -0.78
N GLY A 56 4.25 -3.25 -0.60
CA GLY A 56 5.25 -2.33 -0.07
C GLY A 56 4.64 -1.16 0.71
N TYR A 57 5.48 -0.28 1.23
CA TYR A 57 5.03 0.95 1.87
C TYR A 57 5.88 2.17 1.55
N THR A 58 5.27 3.35 1.71
CA THR A 58 5.97 4.63 1.64
C THR A 58 5.50 5.55 2.76
N VAL A 59 6.41 5.92 3.65
CA VAL A 59 6.15 6.88 4.73
C VAL A 59 7.22 7.97 4.71
N ARG A 60 7.05 9.03 5.52
CA ARG A 60 8.09 10.06 5.61
C ARG A 60 9.43 9.44 6.02
N PHE A 61 10.46 9.73 5.21
CA PHE A 61 11.85 9.28 5.35
C PHE A 61 12.11 7.79 5.20
N ASP A 62 11.12 7.00 4.76
CA ASP A 62 11.32 5.56 4.56
C ASP A 62 10.41 5.02 3.45
N ASN A 63 11.00 4.35 2.47
CA ASN A 63 10.31 3.80 1.31
C ASN A 63 10.78 2.38 1.05
N VAL A 64 9.88 1.42 1.22
CA VAL A 64 10.11 0.00 0.92
C VAL A 64 9.09 -0.40 -0.14
N SER A 65 9.39 -0.03 -1.39
CA SER A 65 8.63 -0.38 -2.58
C SER A 65 9.55 -0.46 -3.80
N SER A 66 9.08 -1.08 -4.87
CA SER A 66 9.78 -1.22 -6.14
C SER A 66 8.81 -1.02 -7.31
N GLU A 67 9.33 -1.10 -8.53
CA GLU A 67 8.51 -1.09 -9.76
C GLU A 67 7.54 -2.28 -9.83
N ASP A 68 7.79 -3.35 -9.08
CA ASP A 68 6.91 -4.52 -8.98
C ASP A 68 5.80 -4.34 -7.93
N THR A 69 5.84 -3.29 -7.12
CA THR A 69 4.81 -3.03 -6.11
C THR A 69 3.49 -2.71 -6.78
N ARG A 70 2.44 -3.46 -6.38
CA ARG A 70 1.06 -3.27 -6.85
C ARG A 70 0.10 -2.93 -5.73
N ILE A 71 0.45 -3.25 -4.48
CA ILE A 71 -0.27 -2.82 -3.29
C ILE A 71 0.70 -1.99 -2.44
N LYS A 72 0.46 -0.68 -2.34
CA LYS A 72 1.33 0.25 -1.58
C LYS A 72 0.55 0.86 -0.42
N PHE A 73 1.03 0.63 0.80
CA PHE A 73 0.52 1.31 1.98
C PHE A 73 1.31 2.60 2.22
N LEU A 74 0.65 3.72 2.39
CA LEU A 74 1.35 5.00 2.52
C LEU A 74 0.68 5.95 3.49
N THR A 75 1.43 6.90 4.03
CA THR A 75 0.81 7.99 4.80
C THR A 75 0.14 8.99 3.88
N ASP A 76 -0.93 9.63 4.32
CA ASP A 76 -1.68 10.62 3.53
C ASP A 76 -0.76 11.71 2.95
N GLY A 77 0.19 12.21 3.76
CA GLY A 77 1.18 13.20 3.32
C GLY A 77 2.14 12.70 2.24
N MET A 78 2.39 11.38 2.15
CA MET A 78 3.18 10.82 1.06
C MET A 78 2.38 10.73 -0.24
N LEU A 79 1.09 10.37 -0.16
CA LEU A 79 0.21 10.38 -1.33
C LEU A 79 0.08 11.79 -1.91
N LEU A 80 -0.15 12.79 -1.05
CA LEU A 80 -0.21 14.20 -1.47
C LEU A 80 1.10 14.65 -2.12
N ARG A 81 2.25 14.22 -1.59
CA ARG A 81 3.55 14.54 -2.18
C ARG A 81 3.75 13.89 -3.54
N GLU A 82 3.35 12.62 -3.71
CA GLU A 82 3.38 11.92 -5.00
C GLU A 82 2.51 12.67 -6.02
N ALA A 83 1.26 13.02 -5.67
CA ALA A 83 0.33 13.77 -6.53
C ALA A 83 0.79 15.20 -6.89
N ILE A 84 1.57 15.87 -6.03
CA ILE A 84 2.15 17.18 -6.34
C ILE A 84 3.37 17.05 -7.25
N SER A 85 4.14 15.97 -7.10
CA SER A 85 5.37 15.75 -7.87
C SER A 85 5.09 15.21 -9.26
N ASP A 86 3.97 14.50 -9.44
CA ASP A 86 3.47 14.02 -10.71
C ASP A 86 2.17 14.73 -11.05
N SER A 87 2.24 15.73 -11.93
CA SER A 87 1.09 16.55 -12.34
C SER A 87 0.03 15.78 -13.15
N LEU A 88 0.22 14.48 -13.38
CA LEU A 88 -0.65 13.59 -14.16
C LEU A 88 -1.20 12.38 -13.39
N LEU A 89 -0.94 12.28 -12.07
CA LEU A 89 -1.69 11.36 -11.20
C LEU A 89 -3.15 11.79 -11.03
#